data_AF-S6AK53-F1
#
_entry.id   AF-S6AK53-F1
#
_cell.length_a   1.000
_cell.length_b   1.000
_cell.length_c   1.000
_cell.angle_alpha   90.00
_cell.angle_beta   90.00
_cell.angle_gamma   90.00
#
_symmetry.space_group_name_H-M   'P 1'
#
loop_
_entity.id
_entity.type
_entity.pdbx_description
1 polymer ?
#
loop_
_entity_poly.entity_id
_entity_poly.type
_entity_poly.pdbx_seq_one_letter_code
_entity_poly.pdbx_strand_id
1 'polypeptide(L)'
;MNMAIQNILKLALVLAACLTCVPAIAAKPNDAAAIPHLDSGGKEGFREFLTAGKHRAFVIAPGGAWAWKGGELTVDSAVDGAIQACQNGTEQPCVPYVVNDKIVFDAKRWTTLWGPYQNRAKAAKAYTGKERGSRFFDLAIKSPTGKPMKLSDLRGKVVVLHFWGTWCPPCRREMPELQELYQELGASSGVQLVLLQMREDFATAHQWAQQRHLSLPLHDSGVTEMGTESLALANGKAIPDRRLAVAFPTTYVLDKHGIVVFSHVGPIEGWLQYLPFLQDVAAKSGK
;
A
#
# COMPACT_ATOMS: atom_id res chain seq x y z
N MET A 1 52.66 -31.10 16.72
CA MET A 1 51.33 -31.57 16.29
C MET A 1 50.35 -31.21 17.42
N ASN A 2 49.19 -30.62 17.13
CA ASN A 2 48.24 -29.98 18.07
C ASN A 2 48.44 -28.50 18.41
N MET A 3 48.28 -27.62 17.43
CA MET A 3 47.75 -26.26 17.67
C MET A 3 46.86 -25.72 16.52
N ALA A 4 46.64 -26.49 15.46
CA ALA A 4 45.83 -26.08 14.30
C ALA A 4 44.43 -26.73 14.24
N ILE A 5 44.07 -27.61 15.18
CA ILE A 5 42.79 -28.36 15.15
C ILE A 5 41.74 -27.75 16.11
N GLN A 6 42.13 -26.86 17.03
CA GLN A 6 41.20 -26.26 17.99
C GLN A 6 40.47 -24.99 17.50
N ASN A 7 40.84 -24.42 16.35
CA ASN A 7 40.17 -23.23 15.79
C ASN A 7 39.16 -23.51 14.68
N ILE A 8 39.01 -24.76 14.23
CA ILE A 8 38.00 -25.14 13.21
C ILE A 8 36.69 -25.61 13.87
N LEU A 9 36.72 -25.97 15.17
CA LEU A 9 35.53 -26.43 15.90
C LEU A 9 34.72 -25.32 16.60
N LYS A 10 35.16 -24.06 16.55
CA LYS A 10 34.40 -22.90 17.06
C LYS A 10 33.64 -22.14 15.98
N LEU A 11 33.78 -22.51 14.71
CA LEU A 11 33.11 -21.84 13.58
C LEU A 11 31.88 -22.60 13.04
N ALA A 12 31.53 -23.75 13.63
CA ALA A 12 30.45 -24.62 13.16
C ALA A 12 29.28 -24.76 14.16
N LEU A 13 29.15 -23.87 15.16
CA LEU A 13 28.09 -23.93 16.17
C LEU A 13 27.36 -22.59 16.37
N VAL A 14 27.12 -21.84 15.30
CA VAL A 14 26.14 -20.72 15.29
C VAL A 14 25.15 -20.85 14.10
N LEU A 15 25.13 -21.99 13.41
CA LEU A 15 24.00 -22.38 12.54
C LEU A 15 23.12 -23.36 13.30
N ALA A 16 22.17 -22.82 14.08
CA ALA A 16 20.88 -23.43 14.46
C ALA A 16 20.30 -22.71 15.69
N ALA A 17 20.19 -21.37 15.64
CA ALA A 17 19.16 -20.72 16.44
C ALA A 17 17.85 -20.97 15.71
N CYS A 18 17.10 -21.95 16.22
CA CYS A 18 15.70 -22.19 15.92
C CYS A 18 14.96 -20.85 15.69
N LEU A 19 14.56 -20.59 14.44
CA LEU A 19 13.39 -19.76 14.14
C LEU A 19 12.15 -20.53 14.63
N THR A 20 12.03 -20.73 15.94
CA THR A 20 10.79 -21.16 16.55
C THR A 20 9.90 -19.93 16.67
N CYS A 21 8.81 -19.96 15.90
CA CYS A 21 7.57 -19.23 16.10
C CYS A 21 7.63 -18.15 17.18
N VAL A 22 7.61 -16.88 16.77
CA VAL A 22 6.89 -15.88 17.55
C VAL A 22 5.53 -16.53 17.87
N PRO A 23 5.17 -16.71 19.16
CA PRO A 23 3.86 -17.25 19.47
C PRO A 23 2.86 -16.29 18.82
N ALA A 24 2.04 -16.81 17.91
CA ALA A 24 0.91 -16.07 17.41
C ALA A 24 0.04 -15.77 18.63
N ILE A 25 0.22 -14.59 19.23
CA ILE A 25 -0.67 -14.09 20.26
C ILE A 25 -2.04 -14.11 19.59
N ALA A 26 -2.91 -15.01 20.06
CA ALA A 26 -4.25 -15.11 19.51
C ALA A 26 -4.90 -13.73 19.65
N ALA A 27 -5.15 -13.08 18.50
CA ALA A 27 -5.74 -11.76 18.47
C ALA A 27 -7.04 -11.79 19.30
N LYS A 28 -7.20 -10.84 20.21
CA LYS A 28 -8.43 -10.75 21.01
C LYS A 28 -9.51 -10.04 20.19
N PRO A 29 -10.79 -10.41 20.33
CA PRO A 29 -11.88 -9.76 19.58
C PRO A 29 -12.05 -8.26 19.86
N ASN A 30 -11.37 -7.71 20.87
CA ASN A 30 -11.39 -6.30 21.24
C ASN A 30 -10.04 -5.58 20.97
N ASP A 31 -9.06 -6.24 20.35
CA ASP A 31 -7.76 -5.66 20.07
C ASP A 31 -7.76 -4.93 18.72
N ALA A 32 -7.94 -3.62 18.75
CA ALA A 32 -7.91 -2.77 17.56
C ALA A 32 -6.54 -2.76 16.86
N ALA A 33 -5.45 -3.02 17.60
CA ALA A 33 -4.09 -3.02 17.03
C ALA A 33 -3.80 -4.28 16.23
N ALA A 34 -4.54 -5.36 16.47
CA ALA A 34 -4.45 -6.59 15.70
C ALA A 34 -5.18 -6.52 14.34
N ILE A 35 -6.00 -5.47 14.10
CA ILE A 35 -6.79 -5.32 12.88
C ILE A 35 -5.90 -4.76 11.76
N PRO A 36 -5.71 -5.48 10.65
CA PRO A 36 -4.85 -5.02 9.57
C PRO A 36 -5.34 -3.73 8.93
N HIS A 37 -4.41 -2.81 8.64
CA HIS A 37 -4.61 -1.58 7.87
C HIS A 37 -5.63 -0.60 8.48
N LEU A 38 -5.97 -0.79 9.75
CA LEU A 38 -6.92 0.07 10.42
C LEU A 38 -6.24 1.37 10.84
N ASP A 39 -6.73 2.48 10.27
CA ASP A 39 -6.29 3.83 10.62
C ASP A 39 -6.82 4.27 12.00
N SER A 40 -6.41 5.46 12.41
CA SER A 40 -6.87 6.08 13.67
C SER A 40 -8.40 6.16 13.76
N GLY A 41 -9.09 6.57 12.69
CA GLY A 41 -10.55 6.63 12.63
C GLY A 41 -11.21 5.26 12.75
N GLY A 42 -10.65 4.23 12.12
CA GLY A 42 -11.13 2.86 12.22
C GLY A 42 -10.93 2.25 13.59
N LYS A 43 -9.83 2.57 14.26
CA LYS A 43 -9.63 2.17 15.67
C LYS A 43 -10.70 2.79 16.57
N GLU A 44 -11.13 4.01 16.29
CA GLU A 44 -12.22 4.66 17.01
C GLU A 44 -13.59 4.05 16.67
N GLY A 45 -13.90 3.88 15.39
CA GLY A 45 -15.12 3.17 14.96
C GLY A 45 -15.19 1.74 15.49
N PHE A 46 -14.06 1.06 15.66
CA PHE A 46 -14.02 -0.25 16.30
C PHE A 46 -14.36 -0.19 17.79
N ARG A 47 -13.95 0.85 18.52
CA ARG A 47 -14.35 1.05 19.93
C ARG A 47 -15.86 1.27 20.06
N GLU A 48 -16.46 2.02 19.13
CA GLU A 48 -17.92 2.19 19.07
C GLU A 48 -18.64 0.87 18.75
N PHE A 49 -18.12 0.12 17.78
CA PHE A 49 -18.63 -1.21 17.45
C PHE A 49 -18.67 -2.14 18.68
N LEU A 50 -17.63 -2.12 19.52
CA LEU A 50 -17.56 -2.97 20.72
C LEU A 50 -18.66 -2.64 21.75
N THR A 51 -19.20 -1.42 21.76
CA THR A 51 -20.30 -1.01 22.66
C THR A 51 -21.68 -1.10 22.02
N ALA A 52 -21.76 -1.38 20.71
CA ALA A 52 -23.03 -1.48 19.98
C ALA A 52 -23.90 -2.67 20.43
N GLY A 53 -25.20 -2.61 20.17
CA GLY A 53 -26.13 -3.70 20.45
C GLY A 53 -25.77 -5.02 19.75
N LYS A 54 -26.37 -6.13 20.20
CA LYS A 54 -26.25 -7.45 19.55
C LYS A 54 -26.67 -7.37 18.07
N HIS A 55 -26.25 -8.37 17.31
CA HIS A 55 -26.36 -8.37 15.84
C HIS A 55 -25.54 -7.24 15.26
N ARG A 56 -24.22 -7.40 15.41
CA ARG A 56 -23.23 -6.44 14.95
C ARG A 56 -22.15 -7.12 14.14
N ALA A 57 -21.61 -6.39 13.17
CA ALA A 57 -20.47 -6.83 12.37
C ALA A 57 -19.51 -5.66 12.13
N PHE A 58 -18.23 -5.94 12.24
CA PHE A 58 -17.14 -5.06 11.84
C PHE A 58 -16.44 -5.67 10.63
N VAL A 59 -16.30 -4.88 9.58
CA VAL A 59 -15.84 -5.32 8.26
C VAL A 59 -14.67 -4.45 7.87
N ILE A 60 -13.64 -5.08 7.28
CA ILE A 60 -12.45 -4.41 6.79
C ILE A 60 -12.19 -4.80 5.33
N ALA A 61 -11.47 -3.96 4.61
CA ALA A 61 -10.98 -4.25 3.28
C ALA A 61 -9.46 -4.03 3.23
N PRO A 62 -8.77 -4.77 2.34
CA PRO A 62 -7.45 -4.37 1.87
C PRO A 62 -7.39 -2.86 1.62
N GLY A 63 -6.38 -2.19 2.17
CA GLY A 63 -6.24 -0.75 1.98
C GLY A 63 -6.74 0.11 3.12
N GLY A 64 -7.37 -0.49 4.12
CA GLY A 64 -7.78 0.20 5.33
C GLY A 64 -9.21 0.75 5.29
N ALA A 65 -9.98 0.49 4.24
CA ALA A 65 -11.41 0.76 4.28
C ALA A 65 -12.07 -0.15 5.33
N TRP A 66 -13.02 0.39 6.08
CA TRP A 66 -13.72 -0.33 7.13
C TRP A 66 -15.15 0.22 7.27
N ALA A 67 -16.02 -0.58 7.86
CA ALA A 67 -17.34 -0.14 8.31
C ALA A 67 -17.87 -1.09 9.38
N TRP A 68 -18.90 -0.63 10.10
CA TRP A 68 -19.60 -1.47 11.04
C TRP A 68 -21.09 -1.19 11.09
N LYS A 69 -21.84 -2.18 11.57
CA LYS A 69 -23.27 -2.10 11.91
C LYS A 69 -23.51 -2.79 13.24
N GLY A 70 -24.53 -2.36 13.97
CA GLY A 70 -24.91 -2.97 15.25
C GLY A 70 -26.32 -2.59 15.68
N GLY A 71 -26.93 -3.45 16.49
CA GLY A 71 -28.35 -3.30 16.87
C GLY A 71 -29.32 -3.68 15.75
N GLU A 72 -28.87 -4.49 14.79
CA GLU A 72 -29.66 -4.90 13.64
C GLU A 72 -30.66 -6.01 14.00
N LEU A 73 -31.62 -6.28 13.10
CA LEU A 73 -32.63 -7.33 13.33
C LEU A 73 -32.01 -8.73 13.39
N THR A 74 -31.03 -9.02 12.54
CA THR A 74 -30.31 -10.29 12.50
C THR A 74 -28.80 -10.09 12.33
N VAL A 75 -28.02 -11.12 12.64
CA VAL A 75 -26.56 -11.10 12.40
C VAL A 75 -26.26 -10.92 10.91
N ASP A 76 -27.02 -11.59 10.04
CA ASP A 76 -26.82 -11.51 8.59
C ASP A 76 -27.08 -10.09 8.07
N SER A 77 -28.13 -9.41 8.56
CA SER A 77 -28.39 -8.02 8.15
C SER A 77 -27.29 -7.07 8.63
N ALA A 78 -26.67 -7.32 9.78
CA ALA A 78 -25.51 -6.58 10.24
C ALA A 78 -24.27 -6.79 9.35
N VAL A 79 -24.00 -8.04 8.97
CA VAL A 79 -22.88 -8.38 8.09
C VAL A 79 -23.07 -7.74 6.72
N ASP A 80 -24.22 -7.94 6.09
CA ASP A 80 -24.51 -7.41 4.76
C ASP A 80 -24.50 -5.88 4.75
N GLY A 81 -25.12 -5.25 5.74
CA GLY A 81 -25.15 -3.80 5.86
C GLY A 81 -23.76 -3.19 6.08
N ALA A 82 -22.90 -3.84 6.87
CA ALA A 82 -21.53 -3.38 7.09
C ALA A 82 -20.65 -3.61 5.84
N ILE A 83 -20.83 -4.70 5.10
CA ILE A 83 -20.13 -4.93 3.82
C ILE A 83 -20.51 -3.85 2.81
N GLN A 84 -21.80 -3.56 2.63
CA GLN A 84 -22.26 -2.52 1.72
C GLN A 84 -21.72 -1.14 2.11
N ALA A 85 -21.73 -0.80 3.39
CA ALA A 85 -21.18 0.47 3.87
C ALA A 85 -19.66 0.58 3.60
N CYS A 86 -18.90 -0.50 3.80
CA CYS A 86 -17.47 -0.54 3.50
C CYS A 86 -17.19 -0.37 2.00
N GLN A 87 -17.99 -1.00 1.14
CA GLN A 87 -17.83 -0.94 -0.32
C GLN A 87 -18.05 0.46 -0.92
N ASN A 88 -18.74 1.36 -0.20
CA ASN A 88 -18.85 2.76 -0.64
C ASN A 88 -17.49 3.49 -0.64
N GLY A 89 -16.52 3.01 0.14
CA GLY A 89 -15.20 3.60 0.27
C GLY A 89 -14.08 2.89 -0.50
N THR A 90 -14.35 1.75 -1.14
CA THR A 90 -13.29 0.95 -1.78
C THR A 90 -13.78 0.01 -2.88
N GLU A 91 -12.94 -0.19 -3.89
CA GLU A 91 -13.11 -1.25 -4.90
C GLU A 91 -12.53 -2.61 -4.44
N GLN A 92 -11.95 -2.66 -3.24
CA GLN A 92 -11.41 -3.89 -2.66
C GLN A 92 -12.53 -4.71 -2.00
N PRO A 93 -12.43 -6.05 -1.98
CA PRO A 93 -13.41 -6.87 -1.29
C PRO A 93 -13.37 -6.59 0.22
N CYS A 94 -14.48 -6.10 0.75
CA CYS A 94 -14.71 -6.00 2.18
C CYS A 94 -15.05 -7.39 2.76
N VAL A 95 -14.42 -7.74 3.87
CA VAL A 95 -14.61 -9.03 4.56
C VAL A 95 -14.88 -8.83 6.04
N PRO A 96 -15.76 -9.64 6.64
CA PRO A 96 -16.01 -9.58 8.09
C PRO A 96 -14.73 -9.87 8.88
N TYR A 97 -14.44 -9.04 9.87
CA TYR A 97 -13.36 -9.25 10.83
C TYR A 97 -13.90 -9.81 12.15
N VAL A 98 -14.86 -9.11 12.76
CA VAL A 98 -15.55 -9.54 13.99
C VAL A 98 -17.05 -9.50 13.76
N VAL A 99 -17.74 -10.55 14.21
CA VAL A 99 -19.20 -10.64 14.22
C VAL A 99 -19.65 -10.94 15.64
N ASN A 100 -20.46 -10.03 16.20
CA ASN A 100 -20.74 -9.92 17.64
C ASN A 100 -19.43 -9.86 18.45
N ASP A 101 -19.03 -10.99 19.06
CA ASP A 101 -17.86 -11.10 19.93
C ASP A 101 -16.85 -12.14 19.41
N LYS A 102 -17.01 -12.59 18.16
CA LYS A 102 -16.18 -13.64 17.55
C LYS A 102 -15.40 -13.07 16.39
N ILE A 103 -14.09 -13.29 16.39
CA ILE A 103 -13.26 -13.07 15.21
C ILE A 103 -13.63 -14.12 14.17
N VAL A 104 -14.05 -13.68 12.99
CA VAL A 104 -14.39 -14.51 11.82
C VAL A 104 -13.43 -14.29 10.65
N PHE A 105 -12.40 -13.47 10.87
CA PHE A 105 -11.42 -13.09 9.87
C PHE A 105 -10.61 -14.29 9.33
N ASP A 106 -10.57 -14.44 8.01
CA ASP A 106 -9.73 -15.42 7.33
C ASP A 106 -8.42 -14.78 6.86
N ALA A 107 -7.38 -14.90 7.68
CA ALA A 107 -6.05 -14.38 7.38
C ALA A 107 -5.41 -15.01 6.13
N LYS A 108 -5.74 -16.27 5.78
CA LYS A 108 -5.22 -16.90 4.56
C LYS A 108 -5.83 -16.25 3.33
N ARG A 109 -7.15 -16.04 3.34
CA ARG A 109 -7.87 -15.36 2.27
C ARG A 109 -7.44 -13.90 2.11
N TRP A 110 -7.12 -13.20 3.20
CA TRP A 110 -6.69 -11.79 3.19
C TRP A 110 -5.59 -11.52 2.15
N THR A 111 -4.55 -12.35 2.12
CA THR A 111 -3.42 -12.20 1.18
C THR A 111 -3.83 -12.26 -0.29
N THR A 112 -4.93 -12.96 -0.59
CA THR A 112 -5.45 -13.13 -1.96
C THR A 112 -6.45 -12.05 -2.37
N LEU A 113 -7.02 -11.30 -1.43
CA LEU A 113 -7.99 -10.23 -1.73
C LEU A 113 -7.36 -9.09 -2.54
N TRP A 114 -6.06 -8.91 -2.38
CA TRP A 114 -5.21 -7.97 -3.11
C TRP A 114 -4.88 -8.40 -4.55
N GLY A 115 -5.10 -9.68 -4.90
CA GLY A 115 -4.57 -10.33 -6.08
C GLY A 115 -4.96 -9.66 -7.41
N PRO A 116 -4.09 -9.77 -8.44
CA PRO A 116 -3.90 -8.68 -9.38
C PRO A 116 -5.04 -8.57 -10.41
N TYR A 117 -5.48 -9.64 -11.07
CA TYR A 117 -6.64 -9.64 -11.98
C TYR A 117 -7.29 -11.01 -11.91
N GLN A 118 -8.53 -11.17 -12.41
CA GLN A 118 -9.15 -12.50 -12.50
C GLN A 118 -8.30 -13.51 -13.34
N ASN A 119 -7.47 -13.04 -14.30
CA ASN A 119 -6.42 -13.82 -15.01
C ASN A 119 -5.53 -12.97 -15.96
N ARG A 120 -4.42 -13.54 -16.45
CA ARG A 120 -3.45 -12.95 -17.41
C ARG A 120 -4.07 -12.45 -18.72
N ALA A 121 -5.07 -13.16 -19.25
CA ALA A 121 -5.72 -12.78 -20.51
C ALA A 121 -6.50 -11.45 -20.38
N LYS A 122 -7.11 -11.19 -19.21
CA LYS A 122 -7.74 -9.90 -18.91
C LYS A 122 -6.70 -8.78 -18.74
N ALA A 123 -5.59 -9.04 -18.07
CA ALA A 123 -4.51 -8.05 -17.90
C ALA A 123 -3.94 -7.54 -19.25
N ALA A 124 -3.83 -8.43 -20.24
CA ALA A 124 -3.39 -8.07 -21.59
C ALA A 124 -4.37 -7.12 -22.30
N LYS A 125 -5.67 -7.25 -22.02
CA LYS A 125 -6.76 -6.45 -22.62
C LYS A 125 -7.20 -5.27 -21.75
N ALA A 126 -6.47 -4.97 -20.67
CA ALA A 126 -6.81 -3.88 -19.76
C ALA A 126 -6.76 -2.53 -20.49
N TYR A 127 -7.85 -1.78 -20.36
CA TYR A 127 -7.93 -0.40 -20.88
C TYR A 127 -7.07 0.54 -20.04
N THR A 128 -6.74 1.70 -20.59
CA THR A 128 -5.98 2.73 -19.86
C THR A 128 -6.89 3.45 -18.86
N GLY A 129 -6.53 3.46 -17.59
CA GLY A 129 -7.31 4.08 -16.52
C GLY A 129 -6.61 4.03 -15.17
N LYS A 130 -7.19 4.70 -14.17
CA LYS A 130 -6.67 4.72 -12.79
C LYS A 130 -7.32 3.69 -11.86
N GLU A 131 -8.45 3.10 -12.27
CA GLU A 131 -9.21 2.18 -11.42
C GLU A 131 -8.57 0.79 -11.40
N ARG A 132 -8.90 0.00 -10.38
CA ARG A 132 -8.35 -1.35 -10.23
C ARG A 132 -8.60 -2.19 -11.48
N GLY A 133 -7.57 -2.92 -11.93
CA GLY A 133 -7.62 -3.74 -13.14
C GLY A 133 -7.38 -2.97 -14.45
N SER A 134 -7.29 -1.63 -14.40
CA SER A 134 -6.92 -0.80 -15.55
C SER A 134 -5.40 -0.67 -15.66
N ARG A 135 -4.89 -0.54 -16.89
CA ARG A 135 -3.50 -0.17 -17.14
C ARG A 135 -3.32 1.30 -16.79
N PHE A 136 -2.44 1.62 -15.85
CA PHE A 136 -2.22 3.00 -15.46
C PHE A 136 -1.67 3.83 -16.63
N PHE A 137 -1.98 5.13 -16.62
CA PHE A 137 -1.47 6.07 -17.61
C PHE A 137 0.06 6.05 -17.63
N ASP A 138 0.65 6.03 -18.82
CA ASP A 138 2.10 6.02 -18.96
C ASP A 138 2.64 7.44 -18.82
N LEU A 139 3.03 7.81 -17.61
CA LEU A 139 3.57 9.14 -17.30
C LEU A 139 5.00 9.27 -17.84
N ALA A 140 5.32 10.42 -18.43
CA ALA A 140 6.67 10.83 -18.75
C ALA A 140 7.21 11.68 -17.58
N ILE A 141 8.17 11.14 -16.84
CA ILE A 141 8.74 11.74 -15.62
C ILE A 141 10.27 11.71 -15.71
N LYS A 142 10.97 12.19 -14.67
CA LYS A 142 12.41 11.97 -14.55
C LYS A 142 12.72 11.15 -13.29
N SER A 143 13.70 10.28 -13.45
CA SER A 143 14.30 9.50 -12.36
C SER A 143 14.90 10.41 -11.27
N PRO A 144 15.28 9.87 -10.09
CA PRO A 144 15.92 10.66 -9.03
C PRO A 144 17.23 11.34 -9.46
N THR A 145 17.88 10.85 -10.52
CA THR A 145 19.09 11.47 -11.09
C THR A 145 18.79 12.45 -12.23
N GLY A 146 17.53 12.82 -12.45
CA GLY A 146 17.10 13.75 -13.49
C GLY A 146 17.04 13.19 -14.92
N LYS A 147 17.27 11.89 -15.12
CA LYS A 147 17.15 11.27 -16.46
C LYS A 147 15.68 11.08 -16.85
N PRO A 148 15.27 11.46 -18.08
CA PRO A 148 13.93 11.17 -18.57
C PRO A 148 13.60 9.68 -18.51
N MET A 149 12.38 9.35 -18.11
CA MET A 149 11.87 7.98 -18.06
C MET A 149 10.34 7.96 -18.19
N LYS A 150 9.80 6.78 -18.46
CA LYS A 150 8.38 6.49 -18.51
C LYS A 150 8.02 5.48 -17.44
N LEU A 151 6.77 5.47 -16.96
CA LEU A 151 6.31 4.40 -16.07
C LEU A 151 6.38 3.02 -16.76
N SER A 152 6.22 2.98 -18.09
CA SER A 152 6.40 1.76 -18.90
C SER A 152 7.83 1.23 -18.92
N ASP A 153 8.84 2.04 -18.58
CA ASP A 153 10.22 1.56 -18.44
C ASP A 153 10.42 0.69 -17.18
N LEU A 154 9.49 0.79 -16.21
CA LEU A 154 9.51 0.02 -14.97
C LEU A 154 8.76 -1.32 -15.05
N ARG A 155 8.26 -1.69 -16.24
CA ARG A 155 7.57 -2.98 -16.43
C ARG A 155 8.51 -4.14 -16.04
N GLY A 156 7.94 -5.18 -15.45
CA GLY A 156 8.67 -6.25 -14.79
C GLY A 156 8.90 -6.02 -13.29
N LYS A 157 8.72 -4.80 -12.78
CA LYS A 157 8.71 -4.47 -11.36
C LYS A 157 7.31 -4.06 -10.90
N VAL A 158 7.03 -4.27 -9.63
CA VAL A 158 5.89 -3.64 -8.95
C VAL A 158 6.25 -2.19 -8.66
N VAL A 159 5.33 -1.27 -8.88
CA VAL A 159 5.55 0.17 -8.67
C VAL A 159 4.59 0.68 -7.60
N VAL A 160 5.14 1.25 -6.52
CA VAL A 160 4.39 2.10 -5.59
C VAL A 160 4.49 3.53 -6.09
N LEU A 161 3.46 4.00 -6.80
CA LEU A 161 3.38 5.36 -7.34
C LEU A 161 2.65 6.23 -6.32
N HIS A 162 3.35 7.20 -5.75
CA HIS A 162 2.83 8.06 -4.68
C HIS A 162 2.92 9.52 -5.09
N PHE A 163 1.77 10.17 -5.25
CA PHE A 163 1.64 11.58 -5.58
C PHE A 163 1.63 12.40 -4.29
N TRP A 164 2.60 13.30 -4.13
CA TRP A 164 2.82 14.00 -2.86
C TRP A 164 3.39 15.41 -3.08
N GLY A 165 3.53 16.18 -2.00
CA GLY A 165 4.28 17.43 -2.02
C GLY A 165 4.65 17.93 -0.62
N THR A 166 5.66 18.80 -0.52
CA THR A 166 6.15 19.35 0.76
C THR A 166 5.15 20.32 1.39
N TRP A 167 4.32 20.96 0.57
CA TRP A 167 3.22 21.82 0.98
C TRP A 167 2.04 21.04 1.58
N CYS A 168 2.00 19.72 1.41
CA CYS A 168 0.93 18.84 1.86
C CYS A 168 1.26 18.24 3.25
N PRO A 169 0.63 18.70 4.36
CA PRO A 169 0.92 18.19 5.69
C PRO A 169 0.71 16.68 5.87
N PRO A 170 -0.36 16.03 5.35
CA PRO A 170 -0.48 14.57 5.45
C PRO A 170 0.65 13.85 4.73
N CYS A 171 0.99 14.28 3.51
CA CYS A 171 2.12 13.73 2.75
C CYS A 171 3.41 13.75 3.57
N ARG A 172 3.73 14.88 4.22
CA ARG A 172 4.92 15.01 5.06
C ARG A 172 4.96 14.02 6.23
N ARG A 173 3.81 13.64 6.79
CA ARG A 173 3.73 12.67 7.89
C ARG A 173 4.04 11.25 7.44
N GLU A 174 3.76 10.91 6.19
CA GLU A 174 4.00 9.58 5.63
C GLU A 174 5.45 9.36 5.20
N MET A 175 6.19 10.41 4.86
CA MET A 175 7.55 10.27 4.32
C MET A 175 8.51 9.46 5.22
N PRO A 176 8.52 9.61 6.56
CA PRO A 176 9.29 8.73 7.44
C PRO A 176 8.87 7.25 7.35
N GLU A 177 7.58 6.95 7.31
CA GLU A 177 7.09 5.58 7.18
C GLU A 177 7.42 4.97 5.80
N LEU A 178 7.34 5.78 4.74
CA LEU A 178 7.80 5.41 3.40
C LEU A 178 9.31 5.14 3.37
N GLN A 179 10.10 5.86 4.17
CA GLN A 179 11.54 5.62 4.32
C GLN A 179 11.82 4.27 5.00
N GLU A 180 11.06 3.90 6.04
CA GLU A 180 11.15 2.58 6.66
C GLU A 180 10.76 1.48 5.68
N LEU A 181 9.63 1.64 4.97
CA LEU A 181 9.21 0.70 3.94
C LEU A 181 10.26 0.53 2.84
N TYR A 182 10.87 1.64 2.39
CA TYR A 182 11.93 1.61 1.38
C TYR A 182 13.15 0.80 1.83
N GLN A 183 13.53 0.92 3.11
CA GLN A 183 14.64 0.16 3.69
C GLN A 183 14.31 -1.33 3.78
N GLU A 184 13.11 -1.68 4.24
CA GLU A 184 12.66 -3.08 4.38
C GLU A 184 12.48 -3.81 3.04
N LEU A 185 12.03 -3.11 2.00
CA LEU A 185 11.91 -3.70 0.67
C LEU A 185 13.28 -4.10 0.12
N GLY A 186 14.30 -3.25 0.29
CA GLY A 186 15.63 -3.48 -0.28
C GLY A 186 15.62 -3.57 -1.82
N ALA A 187 16.83 -3.63 -2.41
CA ALA A 187 17.01 -3.55 -3.87
C ALA A 187 16.47 -4.76 -4.65
N SER A 188 16.38 -5.93 -4.01
CA SER A 188 16.00 -7.20 -4.65
C SER A 188 14.52 -7.57 -4.49
N SER A 189 13.69 -6.74 -3.86
CA SER A 189 12.25 -7.00 -3.67
C SER A 189 11.47 -7.14 -4.98
N GLY A 190 11.97 -6.57 -6.07
CA GLY A 190 11.18 -6.40 -7.30
C GLY A 190 10.10 -5.32 -7.17
N VAL A 191 10.15 -4.49 -6.12
CA VAL A 191 9.27 -3.35 -5.88
C VAL A 191 10.07 -2.06 -6.05
N GLN A 192 9.48 -1.06 -6.69
CA GLN A 192 10.07 0.26 -6.92
C GLN A 192 9.15 1.33 -6.36
N LEU A 193 9.67 2.21 -5.51
CA LEU A 193 8.96 3.42 -5.12
C LEU A 193 9.19 4.50 -6.18
N VAL A 194 8.08 5.11 -6.63
CA VAL A 194 8.05 6.31 -7.47
C VAL A 194 7.32 7.39 -6.68
N LEU A 195 8.11 8.16 -5.92
CA LEU A 195 7.60 9.26 -5.10
C LEU A 195 7.60 10.53 -5.93
N LEU A 196 6.45 10.83 -6.52
CA LEU A 196 6.29 11.84 -7.54
C LEU A 196 5.82 13.14 -6.90
N GLN A 197 6.71 14.14 -6.87
CA GLN A 197 6.33 15.48 -6.41
C GLN A 197 5.19 16.02 -7.27
N MET A 198 4.34 16.87 -6.69
CA MET A 198 3.27 17.57 -7.38
C MET A 198 3.17 19.03 -6.92
N ARG A 199 2.88 19.92 -7.87
CA ARG A 199 2.60 21.36 -7.65
C ARG A 199 3.72 22.11 -6.92
N GLU A 200 4.97 21.69 -7.10
CA GLU A 200 6.15 22.39 -6.62
C GLU A 200 7.35 22.05 -7.51
N ASP A 201 8.44 22.80 -7.41
CA ASP A 201 9.67 22.45 -8.10
C ASP A 201 10.33 21.21 -7.47
N PHE A 202 10.91 20.34 -8.31
CA PHE A 202 11.64 19.17 -7.83
C PHE A 202 12.80 19.53 -6.87
N ALA A 203 13.46 20.67 -7.09
CA ALA A 203 14.51 21.17 -6.21
C ALA A 203 14.00 21.42 -4.78
N THR A 204 12.79 21.97 -4.63
CA THR A 204 12.13 22.20 -3.35
C THR A 204 11.88 20.88 -2.61
N ALA A 205 11.28 19.90 -3.29
CA ALA A 205 11.03 18.58 -2.74
C ALA A 205 12.34 17.86 -2.33
N HIS A 206 13.37 17.95 -3.18
CA HIS A 206 14.66 17.34 -2.92
C HIS A 206 15.38 17.96 -1.71
N GLN A 207 15.43 19.29 -1.64
CA GLN A 207 16.04 20.01 -0.50
C GLN A 207 15.29 19.70 0.81
N TRP A 208 13.96 19.65 0.77
CA TRP A 208 13.14 19.32 1.93
C TRP A 208 13.44 17.93 2.49
N ALA A 209 13.64 16.94 1.63
CA ALA A 209 13.99 15.57 2.01
C ALA A 209 15.42 15.49 2.58
N GLN A 210 16.38 16.17 1.96
CA GLN A 210 17.76 16.25 2.45
C GLN A 210 17.85 16.86 3.86
N GLN A 211 17.13 17.96 4.12
CA GLN A 211 17.07 18.60 5.43
C GLN A 211 16.49 17.69 6.53
N ARG A 212 15.76 16.64 6.14
CA ARG A 212 15.16 15.65 7.04
C ARG A 212 15.89 14.32 7.04
N HIS A 213 17.05 14.26 6.38
CA HIS A 213 17.86 13.05 6.26
C HIS A 213 17.11 11.88 5.62
N LEU A 214 16.17 12.17 4.72
CA LEU A 214 15.44 11.16 3.96
C LEU A 214 16.23 10.81 2.69
N SER A 215 16.52 9.52 2.53
CA SER A 215 17.26 8.92 1.40
C SER A 215 16.32 8.32 0.34
N LEU A 216 15.11 8.86 0.25
CA LEU A 216 14.06 8.36 -0.62
C LEU A 216 14.30 8.68 -2.10
N PRO A 217 13.91 7.78 -3.03
CA PRO A 217 14.06 8.00 -4.46
C PRO A 217 12.96 8.94 -4.99
N LEU A 218 13.11 10.24 -4.79
CA LEU A 218 12.16 11.25 -5.29
C LEU A 218 12.26 11.35 -6.82
N HIS A 219 11.11 11.39 -7.48
CA HIS A 219 11.01 11.52 -8.94
C HIS A 219 10.48 12.90 -9.31
N ASP A 220 11.02 13.48 -10.39
CA ASP A 220 10.58 14.76 -10.92
C ASP A 220 9.40 14.51 -11.87
N SER A 221 8.24 15.07 -11.54
CA SER A 221 7.05 14.98 -12.39
C SER A 221 7.07 15.93 -13.58
N GLY A 222 8.00 16.89 -13.59
CA GLY A 222 8.07 17.96 -14.56
C GLY A 222 7.07 19.09 -14.31
N VAL A 223 6.22 18.98 -13.29
CA VAL A 223 5.36 20.09 -12.84
C VAL A 223 6.16 21.01 -11.92
N THR A 224 5.78 22.28 -11.91
CA THR A 224 6.40 23.35 -11.11
C THR A 224 5.32 24.14 -10.39
N GLU A 225 5.71 24.99 -9.42
CA GLU A 225 4.75 25.84 -8.68
C GLU A 225 3.99 26.80 -9.60
N MET A 226 4.68 27.34 -10.61
CA MET A 226 4.11 28.21 -11.66
C MET A 226 3.68 27.43 -12.92
N GLY A 227 3.74 26.10 -12.88
CA GLY A 227 3.54 25.22 -14.02
C GLY A 227 2.08 24.90 -14.30
N THR A 228 1.84 24.07 -15.32
CA THR A 228 0.50 23.55 -15.60
C THR A 228 0.11 22.52 -14.53
N GLU A 229 -1.16 22.50 -14.11
CA GLU A 229 -1.72 21.46 -13.24
C GLU A 229 -1.92 20.13 -14.00
N SER A 230 -0.94 19.73 -14.81
CA SER A 230 -1.02 18.59 -15.70
C SER A 230 0.32 17.87 -15.82
N LEU A 231 0.24 16.55 -15.90
CA LEU A 231 1.37 15.65 -16.09
C LEU A 231 1.54 15.31 -17.56
N ALA A 232 2.80 15.23 -18.01
CA ALA A 232 3.11 14.74 -19.35
C ALA A 232 2.89 13.23 -19.43
N LEU A 233 2.30 12.78 -20.54
CA LEU A 233 2.17 11.38 -20.90
C LEU A 233 3.25 11.02 -21.93
N ALA A 234 3.67 9.76 -21.91
CA ALA A 234 4.68 9.21 -22.84
C ALA A 234 4.30 9.34 -24.32
N ASN A 235 3.02 9.51 -24.63
CA ASN A 235 2.50 9.72 -25.99
C ASN A 235 2.46 11.21 -26.41
N GLY A 236 3.06 12.11 -25.63
CA GLY A 236 3.12 13.55 -25.90
C GLY A 236 1.86 14.33 -25.51
N LYS A 237 0.82 13.67 -25.00
CA LYS A 237 -0.35 14.35 -24.43
C LYS A 237 -0.09 14.78 -22.98
N ALA A 238 -1.00 15.56 -22.42
CA ALA A 238 -1.02 15.89 -21.00
C ALA A 238 -2.30 15.37 -20.33
N ILE A 239 -2.23 15.10 -19.03
CA ILE A 239 -3.39 14.75 -18.20
C ILE A 239 -3.44 15.65 -16.96
N PRO A 240 -4.58 16.29 -16.64
CA PRO A 240 -4.71 17.06 -15.42
C PRO A 240 -4.38 16.22 -14.19
N ASP A 241 -3.62 16.78 -13.25
CA ASP A 241 -3.19 16.06 -12.05
C ASP A 241 -4.39 15.56 -11.23
N ARG A 242 -5.45 16.36 -11.09
CA ARG A 242 -6.70 16.00 -10.39
C ARG A 242 -7.43 14.81 -11.00
N ARG A 243 -7.17 14.46 -12.27
CA ARG A 243 -7.71 13.23 -12.85
C ARG A 243 -7.02 11.99 -12.33
N LEU A 244 -5.80 12.11 -11.81
CA LEU A 244 -5.01 11.02 -11.23
C LEU A 244 -4.96 11.10 -9.70
N ALA A 245 -4.92 12.30 -9.12
CA ALA A 245 -4.88 12.54 -7.69
C ALA A 245 -5.93 13.59 -7.32
N VAL A 246 -7.15 13.14 -7.03
CA VAL A 246 -8.26 14.04 -6.66
C VAL A 246 -7.92 14.83 -5.38
N ALA A 247 -7.20 14.20 -4.46
CA ALA A 247 -6.60 14.81 -3.27
C ALA A 247 -5.15 14.33 -3.11
N PHE A 248 -4.38 15.03 -2.27
CA PHE A 248 -3.01 14.64 -1.94
C PHE A 248 -2.91 14.25 -0.45
N PRO A 249 -2.19 13.15 -0.12
CA PRO A 249 -1.54 12.26 -1.07
C PRO A 249 -2.54 11.36 -1.82
N THR A 250 -2.08 10.76 -2.92
CA THR A 250 -2.76 9.64 -3.58
C THR A 250 -1.72 8.59 -3.91
N THR A 251 -2.01 7.33 -3.60
CA THR A 251 -1.13 6.19 -3.85
C THR A 251 -1.76 5.23 -4.83
N TYR A 252 -0.96 4.69 -5.74
CA TYR A 252 -1.27 3.52 -6.56
C TYR A 252 -0.20 2.46 -6.36
N VAL A 253 -0.60 1.20 -6.36
CA VAL A 253 0.33 0.08 -6.58
C VAL A 253 0.01 -0.52 -7.94
N LEU A 254 1.03 -0.52 -8.79
CA LEU A 254 0.99 -1.07 -10.13
C LEU A 254 1.75 -2.39 -10.14
N ASP A 255 1.18 -3.39 -10.77
CA ASP A 255 1.84 -4.68 -10.93
C ASP A 255 2.96 -4.64 -12.00
N LYS A 256 3.58 -5.78 -12.30
CA LYS A 256 4.66 -5.89 -13.31
C LYS A 256 4.24 -5.50 -14.72
N HIS A 257 2.94 -5.50 -15.01
CA HIS A 257 2.38 -5.06 -16.28
C HIS A 257 1.91 -3.60 -16.22
N GLY A 258 2.06 -2.91 -15.10
CA GLY A 258 1.60 -1.54 -14.90
C GLY A 258 0.09 -1.42 -14.75
N ILE A 259 -0.56 -2.50 -14.33
CA ILE A 259 -2.00 -2.49 -14.08
C ILE A 259 -2.23 -2.20 -12.59
N VAL A 260 -3.23 -1.38 -12.28
CA VAL A 260 -3.56 -0.96 -10.91
C VAL A 260 -4.11 -2.16 -10.11
N VAL A 261 -3.45 -2.51 -9.01
CA VAL A 261 -3.92 -3.54 -8.06
C VAL A 261 -4.46 -2.95 -6.76
N PHE A 262 -4.02 -1.72 -6.46
CA PHE A 262 -4.43 -0.97 -5.30
C PHE A 262 -4.35 0.53 -5.61
N SER A 263 -5.29 1.28 -5.04
CA SER A 263 -5.31 2.73 -5.06
C SER A 263 -5.88 3.24 -3.75
N HIS A 264 -5.36 4.36 -3.25
CA HIS A 264 -5.84 5.03 -2.05
C HIS A 264 -5.72 6.54 -2.19
N VAL A 265 -6.78 7.25 -1.79
CA VAL A 265 -6.83 8.71 -1.79
C VAL A 265 -6.79 9.18 -0.35
N GLY A 266 -5.92 10.15 -0.06
CA GLY A 266 -5.63 10.58 1.30
C GLY A 266 -4.49 9.79 1.93
N PRO A 267 -4.22 10.02 3.22
CA PRO A 267 -3.06 9.44 3.86
C PRO A 267 -3.18 7.95 4.14
N ILE A 268 -2.04 7.25 4.07
CA ILE A 268 -1.90 5.86 4.54
C ILE A 268 -1.15 5.87 5.88
N GLU A 269 -1.73 5.26 6.90
CA GLU A 269 -1.08 5.02 8.19
C GLU A 269 -0.49 3.61 8.26
N GLY A 270 0.72 3.48 8.80
CA GLY A 270 1.36 2.19 9.05
C GLY A 270 1.81 1.50 7.76
N TRP A 271 2.62 2.17 6.93
CA TRP A 271 3.07 1.65 5.64
C TRP A 271 3.71 0.24 5.69
N LEU A 272 4.39 -0.12 6.77
CA LEU A 272 4.97 -1.46 6.94
C LEU A 272 3.93 -2.58 6.94
N GLN A 273 2.68 -2.29 7.30
CA GLN A 273 1.60 -3.27 7.22
C GLN A 273 1.30 -3.69 5.78
N TYR A 274 1.70 -2.90 4.79
CA TYR A 274 1.52 -3.19 3.36
C TYR A 274 2.69 -4.00 2.77
N LEU A 275 3.79 -4.18 3.50
CA LEU A 275 4.96 -4.93 3.04
C LEU A 275 4.63 -6.36 2.57
N PRO A 276 3.84 -7.18 3.33
CA PRO A 276 3.48 -8.52 2.86
C PRO A 276 2.68 -8.50 1.56
N PHE A 277 1.78 -7.51 1.39
CA PHE A 277 1.04 -7.32 0.15
C PHE A 277 1.97 -7.00 -1.02
N LEU A 278 2.87 -6.04 -0.86
CA LEU A 278 3.82 -5.66 -1.91
C LEU A 278 4.72 -6.84 -2.33
N GLN A 279 5.20 -7.61 -1.36
CA GLN A 279 5.98 -8.83 -1.61
C GLN A 279 5.14 -9.89 -2.35
N ASP A 280 3.87 -10.06 -1.98
CA ASP A 280 2.97 -11.00 -2.64
C ASP A 280 2.73 -10.64 -4.11
N VAL A 281 2.44 -9.36 -4.38
CA VAL A 281 2.29 -8.86 -5.75
C VAL A 281 3.59 -9.04 -6.53
N ALA A 282 4.74 -8.75 -5.94
CA ALA A 282 6.02 -8.96 -6.61
C ALA A 282 6.30 -10.44 -6.91
N ALA A 283 5.89 -11.35 -6.04
CA ALA A 283 6.06 -12.79 -6.21
C ALA A 283 5.11 -13.40 -7.26
N LYS A 284 3.85 -12.91 -7.33
CA LYS A 284 2.76 -13.52 -8.10
C LYS A 284 2.37 -12.78 -9.38
N SER A 285 2.57 -11.46 -9.47
CA SER A 285 2.23 -10.70 -10.67
C SER A 285 2.94 -11.25 -11.91
N GLY A 286 2.17 -11.40 -12.99
CA GLY A 286 2.62 -11.91 -14.28
C GLY A 286 2.77 -13.44 -14.40
N LYS A 287 2.44 -14.19 -13.35
CA LYS A 287 2.30 -15.65 -13.37
C LYS A 287 0.83 -16.02 -13.56
#